data_AF-A0AAJ7L6M4-F1
#
_entry.id   AF-A0AAJ7L6M4-F1
#
_cell.length_a   1.000
_cell.length_b   1.000
_cell.length_c   1.000
_cell.angle_alpha   90.00
_cell.angle_beta   90.00
_cell.angle_gamma   90.00
#
_symmetry.space_group_name_H-M   'P 1'
#
loop_
_entity.id
_entity.type
_entity.pdbx_description
1 polymer ?
#
loop_
_entity_poly.entity_id
_entity_poly.type
_entity_poly.pdbx_seq_one_letter_code
_entity_poly.pdbx_strand_id
1 'polypeptide(L)'
;MAAPVESQRGREKLIHEGFAYVFAQLSRDRCTEFWRCQFKTHPTKKCCARLHRIIATGEVVVRGNHADFADAAQVEVQQKKTAPKRRAADTLETPQQIIREVRVGSSLAAQGTLESNKTLARIVRRTRDKVGIASLHYTSLASIDIPEEYRRYESTSGNFENFLLGDSGSDDSNQILIFGRASAVSWIGQVKKLHVDGTFSLAPQLFSQLFVILAERPGCVVPIAFALLPNKTEDVYCKMLDMITLGWPDLSRGDFHGFEKALLNAFGAYFPNAEIHGCFFHLVQNLKKRVASCGLTRRYRNESDFALRVRMISAMAFLPPNRLEEALRDLRDELPEELQPVLDYFEDTYMGRLQIKTDGTMGRREAIFPVHMRSVHE
;
A
#
# COMPACT_ATOMS: atom_id res chain seq x y z
N MET A 1 34.12 6.24 -20.28
CA MET A 1 33.65 5.01 -20.96
C MET A 1 32.21 4.75 -20.57
N ALA A 2 31.30 4.55 -21.53
CA ALA A 2 29.92 4.17 -21.21
C ALA A 2 29.92 2.81 -20.46
N ALA A 3 29.18 2.73 -19.35
CA ALA A 3 29.08 1.52 -18.55
C ALA A 3 28.56 0.33 -19.41
N PRO A 4 29.13 -0.88 -19.27
CA PRO A 4 28.63 -2.04 -20.01
C PRO A 4 27.18 -2.32 -19.62
N VAL A 5 26.32 -2.53 -20.62
CA VAL A 5 24.89 -2.80 -20.43
C VAL A 5 24.71 -4.30 -20.27
N GLU A 6 23.99 -4.74 -19.24
CA GLU A 6 23.74 -6.17 -19.03
C GLU A 6 22.31 -6.55 -19.40
N SER A 7 22.16 -7.69 -20.08
CA SER A 7 20.85 -8.31 -20.29
C SER A 7 20.21 -8.78 -18.98
N GLN A 8 18.91 -9.10 -19.02
CA GLN A 8 18.20 -9.70 -17.87
C GLN A 8 18.85 -11.02 -17.38
N ARG A 9 19.62 -11.70 -18.23
CA ARG A 9 20.33 -12.96 -17.92
C ARG A 9 21.83 -12.76 -17.63
N GLY A 10 22.28 -11.53 -17.39
CA GLY A 10 23.68 -11.22 -17.04
C GLY A 10 24.68 -11.32 -18.19
N ARG A 11 24.21 -11.46 -19.44
CA ARG A 11 25.08 -11.38 -20.62
C ARG A 11 25.34 -9.93 -20.99
N GLU A 12 26.58 -9.63 -21.33
CA GLU A 12 27.01 -8.31 -21.79
C GLU A 12 26.31 -7.92 -23.10
N LYS A 13 25.94 -6.65 -23.18
CA LYS A 13 25.39 -6.00 -24.37
C LYS A 13 26.24 -4.80 -24.75
N LEU A 14 26.48 -4.69 -26.06
CA LEU A 14 27.10 -3.54 -26.68
C LEU A 14 26.02 -2.68 -27.33
N ILE A 15 26.06 -1.38 -27.07
CA ILE A 15 25.17 -0.40 -27.71
C ILE A 15 25.96 0.34 -28.78
N HIS A 16 25.43 0.38 -30.00
CA HIS A 16 26.03 1.13 -31.11
C HIS A 16 24.92 1.64 -32.04
N GLU A 17 24.97 2.93 -32.40
CA GLU A 17 24.02 3.59 -33.31
C GLU A 17 22.52 3.38 -32.97
N GLY A 18 22.17 3.35 -31.69
CA GLY A 18 20.78 3.16 -31.25
C GLY A 18 20.29 1.71 -31.30
N PHE A 19 21.17 0.75 -31.60
CA PHE A 19 20.90 -0.69 -31.57
C PHE A 19 21.65 -1.38 -30.43
N ALA A 20 21.06 -2.48 -29.94
CA ALA A 20 21.65 -3.30 -28.89
C ALA A 20 22.09 -4.67 -29.44
N TYR A 21 23.34 -5.03 -29.18
CA TYR A 21 23.96 -6.26 -29.63
C TYR A 21 24.31 -7.15 -28.44
N VAL A 22 24.23 -8.48 -28.61
CA VAL A 22 24.58 -9.49 -27.62
C VAL A 22 25.82 -10.23 -28.10
N PHE A 23 26.77 -10.48 -27.19
CA PHE A 23 27.99 -11.23 -27.51
C PHE A 23 27.65 -12.61 -28.09
N ALA A 24 28.32 -12.97 -29.18
CA ALA A 24 28.17 -14.27 -29.82
C ALA A 24 29.40 -15.14 -29.57
N GLN A 25 30.59 -14.69 -29.98
CA GLN A 25 31.84 -15.45 -29.87
C GLN A 25 33.07 -14.56 -30.14
N LEU A 26 34.26 -15.06 -29.79
CA LEU A 26 35.54 -14.49 -30.22
C LEU A 26 36.03 -15.16 -31.51
N SER A 27 36.85 -14.46 -32.27
CA SER A 27 37.63 -15.03 -33.36
C SER A 27 38.66 -16.05 -32.85
N ARG A 28 39.12 -16.95 -33.73
CA ARG A 28 40.07 -18.00 -33.38
C ARG A 28 41.40 -17.45 -32.84
N ASP A 29 41.84 -16.32 -33.38
CA ASP A 29 43.02 -15.56 -32.96
C ASP A 29 42.74 -14.64 -31.75
N ARG A 30 41.51 -14.64 -31.22
CA ARG A 30 41.04 -13.78 -30.11
C ARG A 30 41.28 -12.28 -30.32
N CYS A 31 41.41 -11.84 -31.57
CA CYS A 31 41.63 -10.43 -31.91
C CYS A 31 40.33 -9.66 -32.19
N THR A 32 39.23 -10.36 -32.46
CA THR A 32 37.92 -9.77 -32.80
C THR A 32 36.79 -10.38 -31.99
N GLU A 33 35.94 -9.53 -31.43
CA GLU A 33 34.68 -9.91 -30.79
C GLU A 33 33.54 -9.85 -31.81
N PHE A 34 32.75 -10.92 -31.90
CA PHE A 34 31.55 -10.97 -32.72
C PHE A 34 30.30 -10.81 -31.88
N TRP A 35 29.48 -9.84 -32.28
CA TRP A 35 28.22 -9.48 -31.63
C TRP A 35 27.08 -9.61 -32.64
N ARG A 36 25.89 -9.97 -32.17
CA ARG A 36 24.67 -10.11 -32.99
C ARG A 36 23.56 -9.22 -32.46
N CYS A 37 22.72 -8.68 -33.34
CA CYS A 37 21.56 -7.89 -32.92
C CYS A 37 20.70 -8.70 -31.91
N GLN A 38 20.19 -8.02 -30.87
CA GLN A 38 19.37 -8.64 -29.82
C GLN A 38 18.13 -9.37 -30.36
N PHE A 39 17.63 -8.97 -31.53
CA PHE A 39 16.48 -9.59 -32.16
C PHE A 39 16.82 -10.77 -33.10
N LYS A 40 18.07 -11.23 -33.14
CA LYS A 40 18.49 -12.38 -33.98
C LYS A 40 17.65 -13.64 -33.74
N THR A 41 17.21 -13.85 -32.50
CA THR A 41 16.39 -15.00 -32.09
C THR A 41 14.92 -14.62 -31.85
N HIS A 42 14.48 -13.42 -32.24
CA HIS A 42 13.10 -12.99 -32.01
C HIS A 42 12.15 -13.80 -32.93
N PRO A 43 11.00 -14.31 -32.44
CA PRO A 43 10.12 -15.15 -33.25
C PRO A 43 9.58 -14.46 -34.50
N THR A 44 9.24 -13.17 -34.39
CA THR A 44 8.55 -12.39 -35.43
C THR A 44 9.36 -11.25 -36.04
N LYS A 45 10.51 -10.89 -35.45
CA LYS A 45 11.32 -9.72 -35.84
C LYS A 45 12.80 -10.12 -35.98
N LYS A 46 13.09 -11.13 -36.81
CA LYS A 46 14.46 -11.67 -36.93
C LYS A 46 15.36 -10.64 -37.60
N CYS A 47 16.35 -10.14 -36.86
CA CYS A 47 17.39 -9.28 -37.40
C CYS A 47 18.68 -10.05 -37.67
N CYS A 48 19.31 -9.83 -38.83
CA CYS A 48 20.54 -10.51 -39.22
C CYS A 48 21.81 -9.68 -39.03
N ALA A 49 21.69 -8.43 -38.61
CA ALA A 49 22.81 -7.53 -38.38
C ALA A 49 23.78 -8.08 -37.33
N ARG A 50 25.08 -7.88 -37.60
CA ARG A 50 26.20 -8.25 -36.74
C ARG A 50 27.11 -7.05 -36.54
N LEU A 51 27.85 -7.08 -35.44
CA LEU A 51 28.84 -6.07 -35.12
C LEU A 51 30.13 -6.78 -34.76
N HIS A 52 31.22 -6.38 -35.40
CA HIS A 52 32.56 -6.90 -35.17
C HIS A 52 33.36 -5.82 -34.48
N ARG A 53 33.95 -6.13 -33.32
CA ARG A 53 34.78 -5.19 -32.58
C ARG A 53 36.21 -5.72 -32.53
N ILE A 54 37.14 -4.95 -33.07
CA ILE A 54 38.57 -5.29 -33.03
C ILE A 54 39.09 -4.92 -31.65
N ILE A 55 39.66 -5.88 -30.92
CA ILE A 55 40.04 -5.69 -29.50
C ILE A 55 41.21 -4.70 -29.37
N ALA A 56 42.20 -4.80 -30.24
CA ALA A 56 43.43 -3.99 -30.17
C ALA A 56 43.17 -2.49 -30.45
N THR A 57 42.29 -2.17 -31.39
CA THR A 57 42.02 -0.79 -31.83
C THR A 57 40.72 -0.22 -31.27
N GLY A 58 39.84 -1.09 -30.76
CA GLY A 58 38.47 -0.71 -30.36
C GLY A 58 37.54 -0.39 -31.53
N GLU A 59 37.99 -0.56 -32.77
CA GLU A 59 37.23 -0.26 -33.98
C GLU A 59 36.01 -1.18 -34.11
N VAL A 60 34.88 -0.59 -34.50
CA VAL A 60 33.58 -1.26 -34.60
C VAL A 60 33.12 -1.25 -36.05
N VAL A 61 32.87 -2.43 -36.61
CA VAL A 61 32.36 -2.61 -37.97
C VAL A 61 31.02 -3.33 -37.92
N VAL A 62 29.96 -2.66 -38.37
CA VAL A 62 28.63 -3.27 -38.51
C VAL A 62 28.55 -3.99 -39.86
N ARG A 63 28.03 -5.22 -39.85
CA ARG A 63 27.85 -6.07 -41.03
C ARG A 63 26.39 -6.47 -41.17
N GLY A 64 25.83 -6.20 -42.35
CA GLY A 64 24.43 -6.47 -42.68
C GLY A 64 23.49 -5.34 -42.23
N ASN A 65 22.28 -5.35 -42.77
CA ASN A 65 21.27 -4.33 -42.49
C ASN A 65 20.38 -4.76 -41.31
N HIS A 66 19.98 -3.79 -40.49
CA HIS A 66 18.96 -4.01 -39.47
C HIS A 66 17.59 -4.12 -40.12
N ALA A 67 16.78 -5.04 -39.60
CA ALA A 67 15.37 -5.18 -39.95
C ALA A 67 14.45 -4.60 -38.84
N ASP A 68 15.07 -4.16 -37.74
CA ASP A 68 14.49 -3.46 -36.61
C ASP A 68 14.75 -1.96 -36.68
N PHE A 69 13.94 -1.17 -35.98
CA PHE A 69 14.13 0.27 -35.85
C PHE A 69 15.02 0.57 -34.64
N ALA A 70 15.88 1.57 -34.76
CA ALA A 70 16.60 2.12 -33.63
C ALA A 70 15.60 2.69 -32.61
N ASP A 71 15.75 2.33 -31.34
CA ASP A 71 14.91 2.80 -30.25
C ASP A 71 15.81 3.35 -29.13
N ALA A 72 16.10 4.64 -29.24
CA ALA A 72 16.95 5.35 -28.30
C ALA A 72 16.39 5.31 -26.88
N ALA A 73 15.06 5.34 -26.72
CA ALA A 73 14.41 5.26 -25.41
C ALA A 73 14.59 3.86 -24.80
N GLN A 74 14.44 2.80 -25.58
CA GLN A 74 14.67 1.44 -25.10
C GLN A 74 16.15 1.20 -24.77
N VAL A 75 17.08 1.75 -25.57
CA VAL A 75 18.51 1.72 -25.28
C VAL A 75 18.83 2.44 -23.97
N GLU A 76 18.30 3.64 -23.78
CA GLU A 76 18.44 4.40 -22.53
C GLU A 76 17.88 3.62 -21.35
N VAL A 77 16.68 3.04 -21.47
CA VAL A 77 16.09 2.18 -20.43
C VAL A 77 16.99 0.99 -20.10
N GLN A 78 17.64 0.35 -21.07
CA GLN A 78 18.57 -0.75 -20.81
C GLN A 78 19.83 -0.26 -20.09
N GLN A 79 20.39 0.89 -20.45
CA GLN A 79 21.51 1.51 -19.75
C GLN A 79 21.13 1.86 -18.31
N LYS A 80 19.98 2.54 -18.13
CA LYS A 80 19.44 2.98 -16.84
C LYS A 80 18.97 1.83 -15.95
N LYS A 81 18.76 0.62 -16.47
CA LYS A 81 18.51 -0.60 -15.68
C LYS A 81 19.75 -1.20 -15.06
N THR A 82 20.91 -0.91 -15.61
CA THR A 82 22.19 -1.43 -15.09
C THR A 82 22.62 -0.62 -13.86
N ALA A 83 22.37 0.69 -13.87
CA ALA A 83 22.64 1.58 -12.75
C ALA A 83 22.02 1.17 -11.40
N PRO A 84 20.70 0.88 -11.29
CA PRO A 84 20.09 0.48 -10.02
C PRO A 84 20.54 -0.90 -9.55
N LYS A 85 20.95 -1.80 -10.45
CA LYS A 85 21.55 -3.08 -10.03
C LYS A 85 22.92 -2.86 -9.38
N ARG A 86 23.76 -2.00 -9.98
CA ARG A 86 25.06 -1.64 -9.40
C ARG A 86 24.91 -0.88 -8.09
N ARG A 87 24.12 0.20 -8.06
CA ARG A 87 23.80 0.92 -6.81
C ARG A 87 23.21 0.00 -5.74
N ALA A 88 22.37 -0.97 -6.10
CA ALA A 88 21.86 -1.94 -5.15
C ALA A 88 22.96 -2.84 -4.55
N ALA A 89 24.02 -3.15 -5.32
CA ALA A 89 25.17 -3.94 -4.90
C ALA A 89 26.24 -3.12 -4.16
N ASP A 90 26.36 -1.83 -4.48
CA ASP A 90 27.46 -0.99 -3.98
C ASP A 90 27.03 -0.08 -2.82
N THR A 91 25.73 0.04 -2.55
CA THR A 91 25.18 0.96 -1.55
C THR A 91 24.09 0.34 -0.67
N LEU A 92 23.86 1.00 0.46
CA LEU A 92 22.77 0.75 1.39
C LEU A 92 21.57 1.69 1.15
N GLU A 93 21.44 2.32 -0.03
CA GLU A 93 20.26 3.16 -0.33
C GLU A 93 18.97 2.33 -0.32
N THR A 94 17.84 2.87 0.12
CA THR A 94 16.55 2.17 0.01
C THR A 94 16.17 1.96 -1.46
N PRO A 95 15.35 0.93 -1.79
CA PRO A 95 14.86 0.76 -3.16
C PRO A 95 14.18 2.01 -3.71
N GLN A 96 13.48 2.79 -2.87
CA GLN A 96 12.83 4.04 -3.27
C GLN A 96 13.84 5.13 -3.66
N GLN A 97 14.92 5.31 -2.89
CA GLN A 97 15.99 6.26 -3.22
C GLN A 97 16.64 5.91 -4.56
N ILE A 98 17.00 4.63 -4.75
CA ILE A 98 17.58 4.15 -6.01
C ILE A 98 16.60 4.36 -7.19
N ILE A 99 15.31 4.07 -7.01
CA ILE A 99 14.30 4.26 -8.06
C ILE A 99 14.11 5.74 -8.40
N ARG A 100 14.04 6.61 -7.39
CA ARG A 100 13.88 8.06 -7.58
C ARG A 100 15.01 8.60 -8.44
N GLU A 101 16.24 8.24 -8.12
CA GLU A 101 17.44 8.65 -8.84
C GLU A 101 17.44 8.17 -10.29
N VAL A 102 17.03 6.92 -10.53
CA VAL A 102 16.86 6.40 -11.90
C VAL A 102 15.81 7.20 -12.66
N ARG A 103 14.68 7.54 -12.05
CA ARG A 103 13.62 8.32 -12.70
C ARG A 103 14.06 9.74 -13.01
N VAL A 104 14.63 10.44 -12.04
CA VAL A 104 15.13 11.82 -12.20
C VAL A 104 16.20 11.87 -13.29
N GLY A 105 17.08 10.87 -13.35
CA GLY A 105 18.13 10.79 -14.36
C GLY A 105 17.68 10.28 -15.73
N SER A 106 16.41 9.94 -15.95
CA SER A 106 15.90 9.38 -17.22
C SER A 106 15.13 10.43 -18.03
N SER A 107 15.26 10.39 -19.35
CA SER A 107 14.47 11.21 -20.27
C SER A 107 12.97 10.91 -20.19
N LEU A 108 12.12 11.84 -20.64
CA LEU A 108 10.67 11.66 -20.67
C LEU A 108 10.24 10.41 -21.47
N ALA A 109 10.90 10.17 -22.61
CA ALA A 109 10.64 8.99 -23.45
C ALA A 109 11.03 7.68 -22.74
N ALA A 110 12.16 7.67 -22.03
CA ALA A 110 12.56 6.53 -21.22
C ALA A 110 11.60 6.30 -20.05
N GLN A 111 11.13 7.36 -19.38
CA GLN A 111 10.19 7.26 -18.27
C GLN A 111 8.87 6.57 -18.65
N GLY A 112 8.34 6.83 -19.85
CA GLY A 112 7.14 6.16 -20.37
C GLY A 112 7.33 4.66 -20.65
N THR A 113 8.58 4.22 -20.82
CA THR A 113 8.95 2.83 -21.14
C THR A 113 9.50 2.06 -19.93
N LEU A 114 9.93 2.78 -18.87
CA LEU A 114 10.41 2.19 -17.62
C LEU A 114 9.32 1.37 -16.94
N GLU A 115 9.71 0.27 -16.30
CA GLU A 115 8.79 -0.51 -15.49
C GLU A 115 8.24 0.27 -14.30
N SER A 116 7.17 -0.27 -13.73
CA SER A 116 6.58 0.25 -12.49
C SER A 116 7.59 0.22 -11.32
N ASN A 117 7.41 1.13 -10.36
CA ASN A 117 8.24 1.20 -9.15
C ASN A 117 8.31 -0.15 -8.41
N LYS A 118 7.19 -0.88 -8.38
CA LYS A 118 7.11 -2.22 -7.77
C LYS A 118 8.06 -3.22 -8.44
N THR A 119 8.21 -3.16 -9.76
CA THR A 119 9.11 -4.04 -10.51
C THR A 119 10.57 -3.63 -10.32
N LEU A 120 10.88 -2.34 -10.35
CA LEU A 120 12.23 -1.84 -10.07
C LEU A 120 12.69 -2.18 -8.64
N ALA A 121 11.81 -2.03 -7.64
CA ALA A 121 12.10 -2.41 -6.26
C ALA A 121 12.42 -3.90 -6.12
N ARG A 122 11.70 -4.76 -6.87
CA ARG A 122 11.98 -6.19 -6.93
C ARG A 122 13.34 -6.50 -7.54
N ILE A 123 13.77 -5.74 -8.55
CA ILE A 123 15.11 -5.89 -9.16
C ILE A 123 16.20 -5.53 -8.15
N VAL A 124 16.04 -4.43 -7.41
CA VAL A 124 16.97 -4.01 -6.34
C VAL A 124 17.08 -5.12 -5.29
N ARG A 125 15.94 -5.63 -4.79
CA ARG A 125 15.91 -6.70 -3.78
C ARG A 125 16.64 -7.96 -4.24
N ARG A 126 16.27 -8.48 -5.42
CA ARG A 126 16.91 -9.69 -6.00
C ARG A 126 18.42 -9.52 -6.21
N THR A 127 18.85 -8.30 -6.55
CA THR A 127 20.28 -8.03 -6.75
C THR A 127 21.02 -8.08 -5.42
N ARG A 128 20.46 -7.49 -4.36
CA ARG A 128 21.01 -7.58 -3.00
C ARG A 128 21.06 -9.00 -2.47
N ASP A 129 19.97 -9.75 -2.63
CA ASP A 129 19.90 -11.16 -2.23
C ASP A 129 21.01 -11.98 -2.91
N LYS A 130 21.29 -11.73 -4.20
CA LYS A 130 22.33 -12.43 -4.95
C LYS A 130 23.75 -12.11 -4.48
N VAL A 131 23.99 -10.88 -4.04
CA VAL A 131 25.32 -10.40 -3.59
C VAL A 131 25.52 -10.65 -2.08
N GLY A 132 24.50 -11.15 -1.38
CA GLY A 132 24.57 -11.41 0.06
C GLY A 132 24.57 -10.13 0.91
N ILE A 133 24.15 -9.00 0.33
CA ILE A 133 23.99 -7.76 1.07
C ILE A 133 22.77 -7.93 1.95
N ALA A 134 23.01 -7.97 3.27
CA ALA A 134 21.94 -8.00 4.25
C ALA A 134 20.98 -6.86 3.92
N SER A 135 19.74 -7.25 3.67
CA SER A 135 18.66 -6.30 3.54
C SER A 135 18.66 -5.41 4.79
N LEU A 136 18.75 -4.09 4.62
CA LEU A 136 18.54 -3.12 5.71
C LEU A 136 17.15 -3.21 6.34
N HIS A 137 16.26 -4.00 5.74
CA HIS A 137 15.05 -4.40 6.45
C HIS A 137 15.44 -5.28 7.61
N TYR A 138 15.20 -4.76 8.81
CA TYR A 138 15.13 -5.53 10.05
C TYR A 138 14.43 -6.87 9.79
N THR A 139 15.04 -7.96 10.25
CA THR A 139 14.54 -9.32 10.06
C THR A 139 13.60 -9.74 11.18
N SER A 140 13.62 -9.01 12.29
CA SER A 140 12.72 -9.17 13.44
C SER A 140 12.40 -7.81 14.06
N LEU A 141 11.25 -7.71 14.74
CA LEU A 141 10.86 -6.51 15.50
C LEU A 141 11.94 -6.16 16.54
N ALA A 142 12.44 -7.15 17.29
CA ALA A 142 13.49 -6.99 18.29
C ALA A 142 14.81 -6.37 17.77
N SER A 143 15.07 -6.42 16.46
CA SER A 143 16.26 -5.83 15.86
C SER A 143 16.09 -4.38 15.41
N ILE A 144 14.87 -3.83 15.52
CA ILE A 144 14.58 -2.45 15.12
C ILE A 144 15.22 -1.49 16.12
N ASP A 145 16.29 -0.83 15.67
CA ASP A 145 16.84 0.35 16.33
C ASP A 145 16.50 1.59 15.50
N ILE A 146 15.74 2.51 16.07
CA ILE A 146 15.35 3.76 15.41
C ILE A 146 16.47 4.80 15.61
N PRO A 147 17.13 5.29 14.55
CA PRO A 147 18.14 6.33 14.69
C PRO A 147 17.60 7.63 15.30
N GLU A 148 18.44 8.36 16.04
CA GLU A 148 18.07 9.57 16.79
C GLU A 148 17.44 10.65 15.90
N GLU A 149 17.86 10.77 14.65
CA GLU A 149 17.30 11.71 13.68
C GLU A 149 15.82 11.44 13.35
N TYR A 150 15.36 10.19 13.48
CA TYR A 150 13.95 9.83 13.28
C TYR A 150 13.14 9.88 14.58
N ARG A 151 13.80 9.99 15.73
CA ARG A 151 13.16 10.18 17.04
C ARG A 151 12.76 11.63 17.28
N ARG A 152 13.23 12.57 16.46
CA ARG A 152 13.04 14.02 16.63
C ARG A 152 12.31 14.64 15.44
N TYR A 153 11.52 15.67 15.71
CA TYR A 153 10.80 16.45 14.69
C TYR A 153 11.22 17.91 14.76
N GLU A 154 11.65 18.47 13.63
CA GLU A 154 11.96 19.90 13.53
C GLU A 154 10.66 20.68 13.29
N SER A 155 10.17 21.33 14.33
CA SER A 155 8.92 22.11 14.29
C SER A 155 9.08 23.43 13.54
N THR A 156 10.22 24.09 13.76
CA THR A 156 10.70 25.30 13.11
C THR A 156 12.21 25.20 13.03
N SER A 157 12.86 25.94 12.12
CA SER A 157 14.30 25.82 11.89
C SER A 157 15.10 25.91 13.20
N GLY A 158 15.84 24.85 13.54
CA GLY A 158 16.65 24.73 14.74
C GLY A 158 15.89 24.29 16.01
N ASN A 159 14.57 24.22 16.00
CA ASN A 159 13.73 23.83 17.14
C ASN A 159 13.17 22.42 16.95
N PHE A 160 13.76 21.50 17.70
CA PHE A 160 13.40 20.10 17.67
C PHE A 160 12.56 19.71 18.88
N GLU A 161 11.58 18.85 18.67
CA GLU A 161 10.80 18.19 19.71
C GLU A 161 10.89 16.67 19.58
N ASN A 162 10.54 15.95 20.64
CA ASN A 162 10.44 14.50 20.58
C ASN A 162 9.30 14.09 19.63
N PHE A 163 9.59 13.11 18.78
CA PHE A 163 8.67 12.58 17.77
C PHE A 163 8.36 11.10 17.98
N LEU A 164 9.29 10.31 18.52
CA LEU A 164 9.00 8.94 18.95
C LEU A 164 8.36 9.01 20.35
N LEU A 165 7.03 9.00 20.39
CA LEU A 165 6.26 9.11 21.64
C LEU A 165 6.24 7.82 22.45
N GLY A 166 6.36 6.68 21.77
CA GLY A 166 6.35 5.38 22.44
C GLY A 166 7.04 4.30 21.64
N ASP A 167 7.79 3.46 22.34
CA ASP A 167 8.36 2.21 21.85
C ASP A 167 8.16 1.18 22.96
N SER A 168 7.40 0.11 22.68
CA SER A 168 7.14 -0.93 23.68
C SER A 168 8.33 -1.88 23.91
N GLY A 169 9.42 -1.70 23.15
CA GLY A 169 10.71 -2.34 23.37
C GLY A 169 10.93 -3.62 22.58
N SER A 170 12.20 -3.98 22.42
CA SER A 170 12.64 -5.14 21.63
C SER A 170 12.25 -6.50 22.24
N ASP A 171 11.99 -6.54 23.54
CA ASP A 171 11.57 -7.75 24.25
C ASP A 171 10.08 -8.06 24.05
N ASP A 172 9.35 -7.12 23.46
CA ASP A 172 7.95 -7.28 23.14
C ASP A 172 7.75 -7.96 21.79
N SER A 173 7.20 -9.18 21.81
CA SER A 173 6.83 -9.92 20.60
C SER A 173 5.82 -9.17 19.71
N ASN A 174 5.06 -8.23 20.28
CA ASN A 174 4.13 -7.35 19.60
C ASN A 174 4.60 -5.89 19.68
N GLN A 175 5.88 -5.62 19.44
CA GLN A 175 6.44 -4.28 19.50
C GLN A 175 5.58 -3.25 18.74
N ILE A 176 5.29 -2.13 19.42
CA ILE A 176 4.54 -0.99 18.90
C ILE A 176 5.47 0.21 18.90
N LEU A 177 5.51 0.93 17.78
CA LEU A 177 6.19 2.21 17.65
C LEU A 177 5.16 3.29 17.39
N ILE A 178 5.15 4.35 18.19
CA ILE A 178 4.22 5.47 18.09
C ILE A 178 5.00 6.74 17.83
N PHE A 179 4.72 7.35 16.68
CA PHE A 179 5.28 8.62 16.28
C PHE A 179 4.22 9.71 16.36
N GLY A 180 4.59 10.88 16.86
CA GLY A 180 3.70 12.02 17.02
C GLY A 180 4.43 13.16 17.69
N ARG A 181 3.90 14.37 17.60
CA ARG A 181 4.57 15.54 18.18
C ARG A 181 4.35 15.58 19.69
N ALA A 182 5.42 15.64 20.48
CA ALA A 182 5.30 15.75 21.94
C ALA A 182 4.51 17.00 22.37
N SER A 183 4.61 18.10 21.60
CA SER A 183 3.85 19.32 21.82
C SER A 183 2.32 19.15 21.72
N ALA A 184 1.82 18.05 21.14
CA ALA A 184 0.38 17.77 21.06
C ALA A 184 -0.29 17.74 22.44
N VAL A 185 0.44 17.34 23.49
CA VAL A 185 -0.07 17.29 24.87
C VAL A 185 -0.67 18.63 25.33
N SER A 186 -0.12 19.76 24.86
CA SER A 186 -0.57 21.10 25.27
C SER A 186 -1.98 21.48 24.81
N TRP A 187 -2.52 20.77 23.81
CA TRP A 187 -3.82 21.08 23.23
C TRP A 187 -4.72 19.86 23.01
N ILE A 188 -4.23 18.64 23.29
CA ILE A 188 -4.96 17.40 23.03
C ILE A 188 -6.30 17.34 23.78
N GLY A 189 -6.39 17.93 24.98
CA GLY A 189 -7.65 18.00 25.75
C GLY A 189 -8.74 18.88 25.11
N GLN A 190 -8.42 19.65 24.08
CA GLN A 190 -9.40 20.43 23.32
C GLN A 190 -10.00 19.63 22.14
N VAL A 191 -9.42 18.48 21.82
CA VAL A 191 -9.89 17.61 20.74
C VAL A 191 -11.16 16.92 21.19
N LYS A 192 -12.23 17.08 20.40
CA LYS A 192 -13.53 16.44 20.66
C LYS A 192 -13.73 15.18 19.84
N LYS A 193 -13.12 15.13 18.65
CA LYS A 193 -13.36 14.10 17.66
C LYS A 193 -12.06 13.66 17.00
N LEU A 194 -11.94 12.34 16.89
CA LEU A 194 -10.83 11.65 16.25
C LEU A 194 -11.29 10.99 14.96
N HIS A 195 -10.40 10.94 13.99
CA HIS A 195 -10.53 10.05 12.85
C HIS A 195 -9.37 9.07 12.92
N VAL A 196 -9.67 7.79 12.81
CA VAL A 196 -8.66 6.75 12.88
C VAL A 196 -8.74 5.87 11.64
N ASP A 197 -7.60 5.50 11.09
CA ASP A 197 -7.54 4.63 9.93
C ASP A 197 -6.28 3.76 9.92
N GLY A 198 -6.42 2.52 9.44
CA GLY A 198 -5.34 1.57 9.30
C GLY A 198 -4.94 1.41 7.84
N THR A 199 -3.75 1.90 7.46
CA THR A 199 -3.22 1.73 6.10
C THR A 199 -2.23 0.55 6.01
N PHE A 200 -2.59 -0.47 5.23
CA PHE A 200 -1.77 -1.70 5.07
C PHE A 200 -0.66 -1.56 4.05
N SER A 201 -0.92 -0.86 2.93
CA SER A 201 0.03 -0.79 1.81
C SER A 201 1.30 0.00 2.12
N LEU A 202 1.27 0.80 3.18
CA LEU A 202 2.38 1.64 3.65
C LEU A 202 3.10 1.05 4.86
N ALA A 203 2.56 -0.02 5.46
CA ALA A 203 3.18 -0.66 6.61
C ALA A 203 4.53 -1.27 6.20
N PRO A 204 5.62 -1.04 6.98
CA PRO A 204 6.87 -1.76 6.80
C PRO A 204 6.65 -3.28 6.96
N GLN A 205 7.50 -4.09 6.34
CA GLN A 205 7.29 -5.54 6.23
C GLN A 205 7.07 -6.29 7.56
N LEU A 206 7.59 -5.76 8.67
CA LEU A 206 7.45 -6.36 10.00
C LEU A 206 6.16 -5.97 10.73
N PHE A 207 5.41 -4.99 10.22
CA PHE A 207 4.16 -4.52 10.80
C PHE A 207 2.99 -4.88 9.88
N SER A 208 1.85 -5.20 10.48
CA SER A 208 0.63 -5.48 9.72
C SER A 208 -0.05 -4.20 9.23
N GLN A 209 0.10 -3.10 9.95
CA GLN A 209 -0.54 -1.83 9.61
C GLN A 209 0.21 -0.61 10.12
N LEU A 210 0.15 0.47 9.33
CA LEU A 210 0.37 1.84 9.81
C LEU A 210 -0.99 2.40 10.22
N PHE A 211 -1.20 2.57 11.51
CA PHE A 211 -2.39 3.15 12.09
C PHE A 211 -2.21 4.66 12.26
N VAL A 212 -3.15 5.45 11.77
CA VAL A 212 -3.08 6.92 11.81
C VAL A 212 -4.21 7.43 12.67
N ILE A 213 -3.87 8.30 13.62
CA ILE A 213 -4.83 9.02 14.45
C ILE A 213 -4.79 10.47 14.02
N LEU A 214 -5.95 10.97 13.61
CA LEU A 214 -6.16 12.36 13.24
C LEU A 214 -7.11 13.03 14.22
N ALA A 215 -6.83 14.28 14.56
CA ALA A 215 -7.69 15.10 15.38
C ALA A 215 -8.42 16.14 14.52
N GLU A 216 -9.71 16.32 14.80
CA GLU A 216 -10.48 17.43 14.26
C GLU A 216 -10.18 18.71 15.06
N ARG A 217 -9.88 19.78 14.33
CA ARG A 217 -9.68 21.14 14.84
C ARG A 217 -10.55 22.12 14.03
N PRO A 218 -10.81 23.34 14.53
CA PRO A 218 -11.59 24.32 13.78
C PRO A 218 -11.07 24.51 12.35
N GLY A 219 -11.85 24.05 11.36
CA GLY A 219 -11.56 24.18 9.94
C GLY A 219 -10.58 23.15 9.34
N CYS A 220 -10.06 22.18 10.11
CA CYS A 220 -9.16 21.17 9.55
C CYS A 220 -9.13 19.84 10.35
N VAL A 221 -8.67 18.78 9.69
CA VAL A 221 -8.35 17.50 10.32
C VAL A 221 -6.85 17.27 10.13
N VAL A 222 -6.12 17.06 11.22
CA VAL A 222 -4.66 16.94 11.20
C VAL A 222 -4.20 15.61 11.82
N PRO A 223 -3.21 14.93 11.24
CA PRO A 223 -2.62 13.74 11.86
C PRO A 223 -1.86 14.15 13.12
N ILE A 224 -2.12 13.43 14.22
CA ILE A 224 -1.49 13.68 15.51
C ILE A 224 -0.57 12.54 15.96
N ALA A 225 -0.90 11.30 15.56
CA ALA A 225 -0.06 10.13 15.79
C ALA A 225 -0.09 9.16 14.61
N PHE A 226 1.01 8.45 14.46
CA PHE A 226 1.25 7.36 13.53
C PHE A 226 1.79 6.18 14.34
N ALA A 227 1.03 5.10 14.44
CA ALA A 227 1.44 3.90 15.14
C ALA A 227 1.71 2.75 14.17
N LEU A 228 2.87 2.13 14.29
CA LEU A 228 3.19 0.89 13.60
C LEU A 228 2.73 -0.28 14.47
N LEU A 229 1.73 -1.02 14.01
CA LEU A 229 1.12 -2.11 14.76
C LEU A 229 1.45 -3.47 14.14
N PRO A 230 1.85 -4.47 14.95
CA PRO A 230 2.28 -5.78 14.45
C PRO A 230 1.10 -6.62 13.96
N ASN A 231 -0.10 -6.40 14.50
CA ASN A 231 -1.33 -7.10 14.13
C ASN A 231 -2.56 -6.23 14.45
N LYS A 232 -3.75 -6.84 14.47
CA LYS A 232 -5.06 -6.19 14.64
C LYS A 232 -5.88 -6.77 15.79
N THR A 233 -5.21 -7.38 16.78
CA THR A 233 -5.91 -7.89 17.94
C THR A 233 -6.35 -6.74 18.84
N GLU A 234 -7.38 -6.98 19.61
CA GLU A 234 -7.88 -6.02 20.61
C GLU A 234 -6.76 -5.65 21.60
N ASP A 235 -5.98 -6.63 22.06
CA ASP A 235 -4.84 -6.40 22.97
C ASP A 235 -3.80 -5.42 22.41
N VAL A 236 -3.51 -5.49 21.10
CA VAL A 236 -2.55 -4.56 20.47
C VAL A 236 -3.13 -3.15 20.37
N TYR A 237 -4.44 -3.02 20.13
CA TYR A 237 -5.10 -1.71 20.16
C TYR A 237 -5.16 -1.13 21.58
N CYS A 238 -5.51 -1.93 22.58
CA CYS A 238 -5.49 -1.50 23.99
C CYS A 238 -4.09 -1.05 24.40
N LYS A 239 -3.05 -1.84 24.08
CA LYS A 239 -1.66 -1.46 24.36
C LYS A 239 -1.24 -0.17 23.66
N MET A 240 -1.61 0.01 22.39
CA MET A 240 -1.37 1.28 21.69
C MET A 240 -2.06 2.45 22.39
N LEU A 241 -3.32 2.27 22.81
CA LEU A 241 -4.08 3.30 23.52
C LEU A 241 -3.47 3.61 24.89
N ASP A 242 -3.04 2.62 25.67
CA ASP A 242 -2.31 2.83 26.94
C ASP A 242 -1.13 3.77 26.73
N MET A 243 -0.28 3.46 25.75
CA MET A 243 0.92 4.25 25.43
C MET A 243 0.54 5.69 25.01
N ILE A 244 -0.52 5.85 24.23
CA ILE A 244 -1.01 7.17 23.81
C ILE A 244 -1.56 7.96 25.00
N THR A 245 -2.43 7.37 25.81
CA THR A 245 -3.05 8.05 26.96
C THR A 245 -2.04 8.36 28.05
N LEU A 246 -0.94 7.61 28.15
CA LEU A 246 0.16 7.95 29.03
C LEU A 246 0.91 9.21 28.55
N GLY A 247 1.11 9.36 27.24
CA GLY A 247 1.71 10.55 26.65
C GLY A 247 0.78 11.76 26.59
N TRP A 248 -0.53 11.51 26.47
CA TRP A 248 -1.60 12.50 26.30
C TRP A 248 -2.74 12.26 27.30
N PRO A 249 -2.52 12.50 28.61
CA PRO A 249 -3.48 12.17 29.65
C PRO A 249 -4.82 12.92 29.53
N ASP A 250 -4.82 14.10 28.92
CA ASP A 250 -6.02 14.91 28.73
C ASP A 250 -6.86 14.49 27.51
N LEU A 251 -6.41 13.50 26.73
CA LEU A 251 -7.22 12.92 25.66
C LEU A 251 -8.39 12.15 26.30
N SER A 252 -9.49 12.85 26.53
CA SER A 252 -10.64 12.36 27.31
C SER A 252 -11.88 12.09 26.46
N ARG A 253 -11.89 12.54 25.21
CA ARG A 253 -12.97 12.32 24.23
C ARG A 253 -12.36 11.94 22.89
N GLY A 254 -12.91 10.87 22.32
CA GLY A 254 -12.38 10.26 21.12
C GLY A 254 -13.48 9.69 20.25
N ASP A 255 -14.50 10.49 19.92
CA ASP A 255 -15.52 10.07 18.94
C ASP A 255 -14.79 9.64 17.67
N PHE A 256 -15.07 8.45 17.15
CA PHE A 256 -14.30 7.88 16.06
C PHE A 256 -15.15 7.06 15.09
N HIS A 257 -14.59 6.80 13.91
CA HIS A 257 -15.30 6.19 12.78
C HIS A 257 -14.67 4.85 12.39
N GLY A 258 -15.38 3.73 12.52
CA GLY A 258 -14.80 2.41 12.22
C GLY A 258 -15.80 1.24 12.20
N PHE A 259 -15.39 0.11 11.60
CA PHE A 259 -16.14 -1.15 11.61
C PHE A 259 -15.27 -2.35 12.02
N GLU A 260 -14.11 -2.11 12.62
CA GLU A 260 -13.23 -3.20 13.07
C GLU A 260 -13.53 -3.54 14.53
N LYS A 261 -14.09 -4.72 14.80
CA LYS A 261 -14.57 -5.11 16.14
C LYS A 261 -13.51 -4.95 17.24
N ALA A 262 -12.29 -5.41 16.98
CA ALA A 262 -11.17 -5.28 17.93
C ALA A 262 -10.86 -3.81 18.26
N LEU A 263 -10.92 -2.93 17.25
CA LEU A 263 -10.75 -1.49 17.42
C LEU A 263 -11.91 -0.88 18.22
N LEU A 264 -13.16 -1.28 17.90
CA LEU A 264 -14.35 -0.80 18.58
C LEU A 264 -14.33 -1.16 20.07
N ASN A 265 -13.98 -2.40 20.38
CA ASN A 265 -13.88 -2.88 21.75
C ASN A 265 -12.80 -2.10 22.53
N ALA A 266 -11.59 -1.98 21.95
CA ALA A 266 -10.51 -1.24 22.58
C ALA A 266 -10.87 0.22 22.82
N PHE A 267 -11.33 0.95 21.80
CA PHE A 267 -11.70 2.36 21.99
C PHE A 267 -12.89 2.55 22.93
N GLY A 268 -13.88 1.64 22.92
CA GLY A 268 -15.02 1.69 23.84
C GLY A 268 -14.60 1.50 25.31
N ALA A 269 -13.53 0.76 25.58
CA ALA A 269 -13.00 0.60 26.93
C ALA A 269 -12.27 1.86 27.43
N TYR A 270 -11.53 2.55 26.57
CA TYR A 270 -10.75 3.75 26.94
C TYR A 270 -11.57 5.04 26.89
N PHE A 271 -12.56 5.10 26.00
CA PHE A 271 -13.44 6.24 25.82
C PHE A 271 -14.91 5.80 25.95
N PRO A 272 -15.38 5.45 27.16
CA PRO A 272 -16.73 4.91 27.36
C PRO A 272 -17.85 5.90 26.99
N ASN A 273 -17.53 7.19 26.94
CA ASN A 273 -18.44 8.26 26.54
C ASN A 273 -18.23 8.74 25.10
N ALA A 274 -17.36 8.07 24.32
CA ALA A 274 -17.17 8.42 22.92
C ALA A 274 -18.33 7.92 22.08
N GLU A 275 -18.75 8.77 21.14
CA GLU A 275 -19.68 8.36 20.10
C GLU A 275 -18.92 7.57 19.04
N ILE A 276 -19.35 6.33 18.83
CA ILE A 276 -18.75 5.44 17.85
C ILE A 276 -19.60 5.45 16.60
N HIS A 277 -19.02 5.95 15.53
CA HIS A 277 -19.67 6.12 14.24
C HIS A 277 -19.14 5.08 13.24
N GLY A 278 -19.97 4.70 12.29
CA GLY A 278 -19.68 3.76 11.23
C GLY A 278 -19.23 4.53 10.00
N CYS A 279 -18.06 4.17 9.46
CA CYS A 279 -17.55 4.84 8.28
C CYS A 279 -18.23 4.33 7.00
N PHE A 280 -19.05 5.17 6.33
CA PHE A 280 -19.77 4.79 5.10
C PHE A 280 -18.88 4.17 4.02
N PHE A 281 -17.65 4.66 3.86
CA PHE A 281 -16.66 4.10 2.94
C PHE A 281 -16.38 2.61 3.25
N HIS A 282 -16.16 2.29 4.52
CA HIS A 282 -15.90 0.92 4.98
C HIS A 282 -17.15 0.04 4.87
N LEU A 283 -18.35 0.58 5.12
CA LEU A 283 -19.61 -0.13 4.87
C LEU A 283 -19.75 -0.54 3.40
N VAL A 284 -19.52 0.40 2.47
CA VAL A 284 -19.55 0.14 1.03
C VAL A 284 -18.47 -0.87 0.63
N GLN A 285 -17.28 -0.79 1.21
CA GLN A 285 -16.20 -1.74 0.96
C GLN A 285 -16.57 -3.15 1.44
N ASN A 286 -17.18 -3.30 2.62
CA ASN A 286 -17.64 -4.57 3.15
C ASN A 286 -18.75 -5.17 2.26
N LEU A 287 -19.71 -4.35 1.80
CA LEU A 287 -20.72 -4.79 0.83
C LEU A 287 -20.10 -5.25 -0.49
N LYS A 288 -19.11 -4.53 -1.03
CA LYS A 288 -18.40 -4.97 -2.24
C LYS A 288 -17.69 -6.31 -2.06
N LYS A 289 -17.06 -6.54 -0.89
CA LYS A 289 -16.46 -7.84 -0.54
C LYS A 289 -17.55 -8.94 -0.46
N ARG A 290 -18.71 -8.63 0.11
CA ARG A 290 -19.84 -9.57 0.17
C ARG A 290 -20.36 -9.92 -1.23
N VAL A 291 -20.63 -8.93 -2.08
CA VAL A 291 -21.00 -9.11 -3.50
C VAL A 291 -19.99 -10.00 -4.21
N ALA A 292 -18.69 -9.79 -3.98
CA ALA A 292 -17.64 -10.63 -4.55
C ALA A 292 -17.68 -12.07 -4.04
N SER A 293 -17.90 -12.28 -2.74
CA SER A 293 -18.02 -13.62 -2.14
C SER A 293 -19.23 -14.40 -2.66
N CYS A 294 -20.27 -13.71 -3.11
CA CYS A 294 -21.44 -14.29 -3.76
C CYS A 294 -21.22 -14.58 -5.27
N GLY A 295 -20.03 -14.31 -5.81
CA GLY A 295 -19.72 -14.51 -7.25
C GLY A 295 -20.24 -13.40 -8.18
N LEU A 296 -20.77 -12.30 -7.63
CA LEU A 296 -21.52 -11.29 -8.40
C LEU A 296 -20.64 -10.13 -8.92
N THR A 297 -19.32 -10.24 -8.77
CA THR A 297 -18.36 -9.18 -9.18
C THR A 297 -18.48 -8.79 -10.65
N ARG A 298 -18.70 -9.76 -11.54
CA ARG A 298 -18.79 -9.51 -12.99
C ARG A 298 -20.00 -8.64 -13.32
N ARG A 299 -21.18 -8.98 -12.78
CA ARG A 299 -22.41 -8.19 -13.01
C ARG A 299 -22.28 -6.80 -12.42
N TYR A 300 -21.83 -6.70 -11.16
CA TYR A 300 -21.61 -5.41 -10.49
C TYR A 300 -20.69 -4.44 -11.27
N ARG A 301 -19.71 -4.95 -12.01
CA ARG A 301 -18.79 -4.12 -12.80
C ARG A 301 -19.33 -3.73 -14.17
N ASN A 302 -20.22 -4.53 -14.76
CA ASN A 302 -20.58 -4.40 -16.18
C ASN A 302 -22.07 -4.07 -16.41
N GLU A 303 -22.91 -4.14 -15.37
CA GLU A 303 -24.35 -3.88 -15.46
C GLU A 303 -24.73 -2.73 -14.52
N SER A 304 -25.11 -1.58 -15.10
CA SER A 304 -25.41 -0.35 -14.35
C SER A 304 -26.56 -0.51 -13.36
N ASP A 305 -27.63 -1.19 -13.78
CA ASP A 305 -28.85 -1.34 -12.98
C ASP A 305 -28.62 -2.31 -11.82
N PHE A 306 -27.83 -3.36 -12.05
CA PHE A 306 -27.39 -4.26 -10.99
C PHE A 306 -26.51 -3.53 -9.98
N ALA A 307 -25.57 -2.71 -10.44
CA ALA A 307 -24.74 -1.88 -9.57
C ALA A 307 -25.55 -0.83 -8.80
N LEU A 308 -26.62 -0.29 -9.39
CA LEU A 308 -27.56 0.60 -8.70
C LEU A 308 -28.28 -0.13 -7.57
N ARG A 309 -28.82 -1.33 -7.83
CA ARG A 309 -29.49 -2.18 -6.83
C ARG A 309 -28.59 -2.50 -5.63
N VAL A 310 -27.32 -2.84 -5.87
CA VAL A 310 -26.32 -3.01 -4.79
C VAL A 310 -26.10 -1.72 -4.00
N ARG A 311 -26.06 -0.56 -4.68
CA ARG A 311 -25.89 0.74 -4.01
C ARG A 311 -27.11 1.13 -3.18
N MET A 312 -28.32 0.72 -3.57
CA MET A 312 -29.53 0.95 -2.76
C MET A 312 -29.43 0.27 -1.39
N ILE A 313 -28.83 -0.93 -1.30
CA ILE A 313 -28.56 -1.59 -0.02
C ILE A 313 -27.68 -0.71 0.87
N SER A 314 -26.57 -0.15 0.34
CA SER A 314 -25.73 0.77 1.11
C SER A 314 -26.44 2.08 1.47
N ALA A 315 -27.35 2.55 0.62
CA ALA A 315 -28.07 3.81 0.82
C ALA A 315 -29.01 3.76 2.03
N MET A 316 -29.37 2.57 2.54
CA MET A 316 -30.09 2.43 3.81
C MET A 316 -29.34 3.05 5.01
N ALA A 317 -28.03 3.31 4.92
CA ALA A 317 -27.30 4.07 5.93
C ALA A 317 -27.78 5.54 6.07
N PHE A 318 -28.42 6.09 5.03
CA PHE A 318 -28.93 7.46 5.01
C PHE A 318 -30.41 7.56 5.35
N LEU A 319 -31.05 6.46 5.73
CA LEU A 319 -32.45 6.47 6.14
C LEU A 319 -32.55 6.70 7.65
N PRO A 320 -33.56 7.45 8.12
CA PRO A 320 -33.81 7.56 9.55
C PRO A 320 -34.20 6.18 10.11
N PRO A 321 -33.87 5.86 11.37
CA PRO A 321 -34.04 4.53 11.95
C PRO A 321 -35.48 3.97 11.82
N ASN A 322 -36.48 4.83 11.95
CA ASN A 322 -37.90 4.47 11.86
C ASN A 322 -38.37 4.06 10.45
N ARG A 323 -37.58 4.31 9.39
CA ARG A 323 -37.91 3.92 8.01
C ARG A 323 -37.12 2.71 7.51
N LEU A 324 -36.19 2.18 8.32
CA LEU A 324 -35.35 1.06 7.92
C LEU A 324 -36.13 -0.24 7.69
N GLU A 325 -37.17 -0.49 8.49
CA GLU A 325 -38.03 -1.67 8.34
C GLU A 325 -38.76 -1.69 6.99
N GLU A 326 -39.41 -0.56 6.68
CA GLU A 326 -40.12 -0.35 5.42
C GLU A 326 -39.16 -0.52 4.24
N ALA A 327 -38.03 0.18 4.26
CA ALA A 327 -37.04 0.09 3.19
C ALA A 327 -36.43 -1.31 3.02
N LEU A 328 -36.19 -2.04 4.12
CA LEU A 328 -35.69 -3.41 4.04
C LEU A 328 -36.72 -4.33 3.36
N ARG A 329 -38.00 -4.20 3.71
CA ARG A 329 -39.08 -4.98 3.09
C ARG A 329 -39.21 -4.64 1.60
N ASP A 330 -39.27 -3.36 1.27
CA ASP A 330 -39.42 -2.90 -0.11
C ASP A 330 -38.21 -3.35 -0.97
N LEU A 331 -36.99 -3.27 -0.44
CA LEU A 331 -35.80 -3.82 -1.11
C LEU A 331 -35.84 -5.34 -1.23
N ARG A 332 -36.37 -6.06 -0.23
CA ARG A 332 -36.48 -7.51 -0.28
C ARG A 332 -37.41 -7.96 -1.42
N ASP A 333 -38.46 -7.19 -1.70
CA ASP A 333 -39.40 -7.44 -2.80
C ASP A 333 -38.85 -6.98 -4.17
N GLU A 334 -38.13 -5.86 -4.22
CA GLU A 334 -37.61 -5.31 -5.49
C GLU A 334 -36.31 -5.96 -5.98
N LEU A 335 -35.44 -6.41 -5.06
CA LEU A 335 -34.12 -6.92 -5.41
C LEU A 335 -34.19 -8.32 -6.03
N PRO A 336 -33.37 -8.61 -7.07
CA PRO A 336 -33.30 -9.94 -7.66
C PRO A 336 -32.85 -10.97 -6.62
N GLU A 337 -33.32 -12.21 -6.77
CA GLU A 337 -33.07 -13.31 -5.82
C GLU A 337 -31.57 -13.49 -5.48
N GLU A 338 -30.70 -13.31 -6.48
CA GLU A 338 -29.24 -13.40 -6.30
C GLU A 338 -28.63 -12.31 -5.39
N LEU A 339 -29.31 -11.17 -5.16
CA LEU A 339 -28.88 -10.14 -4.21
C LEU A 339 -29.42 -10.35 -2.80
N GLN A 340 -30.35 -11.27 -2.58
CA GLN A 340 -30.89 -11.58 -1.26
C GLN A 340 -29.80 -11.98 -0.26
N PRO A 341 -28.78 -12.80 -0.61
CA PRO A 341 -27.68 -13.10 0.31
C PRO A 341 -26.79 -11.90 0.70
N VAL A 342 -26.82 -10.82 -0.09
CA VAL A 342 -26.13 -9.55 0.20
C VAL A 342 -27.01 -8.68 1.10
N LEU A 343 -28.32 -8.64 0.86
CA LEU A 343 -29.29 -7.96 1.70
C LEU A 343 -29.36 -8.60 3.09
N ASP A 344 -29.44 -9.94 3.16
CA ASP A 344 -29.42 -10.70 4.41
C ASP A 344 -28.15 -10.44 5.22
N TYR A 345 -26.99 -10.35 4.55
CA TYR A 345 -25.74 -9.97 5.21
C TYR A 345 -25.83 -8.55 5.79
N PHE A 346 -26.43 -7.62 5.06
CA PHE A 346 -26.62 -6.26 5.54
C PHE A 346 -27.53 -6.23 6.77
N GLU A 347 -28.68 -6.90 6.69
CA GLU A 347 -29.62 -7.01 7.82
C GLU A 347 -28.92 -7.64 9.03
N ASP A 348 -28.25 -8.77 8.84
CA ASP A 348 -27.55 -9.50 9.88
C ASP A 348 -26.49 -8.67 10.61
N THR A 349 -25.77 -7.84 9.86
CA THR A 349 -24.59 -7.12 10.33
C THR A 349 -24.93 -5.75 10.88
N TYR A 350 -25.88 -5.04 10.27
CA TYR A 350 -26.13 -3.60 10.52
C TYR A 350 -27.56 -3.26 10.99
N MET A 351 -28.47 -4.26 11.05
CA MET A 351 -29.84 -4.09 11.58
C MET A 351 -30.18 -5.09 12.69
N GLY A 352 -29.59 -6.29 12.62
CA GLY A 352 -29.96 -7.44 13.43
C GLY A 352 -31.19 -8.14 12.85
N ARG A 353 -31.07 -9.44 12.53
CA ARG A 353 -32.18 -10.23 11.98
C ARG A 353 -33.39 -10.27 12.92
N LEU A 354 -34.60 -10.18 12.35
CA LEU A 354 -35.86 -10.33 13.08
C LEU A 354 -36.01 -11.78 13.58
N GLN A 355 -36.36 -11.94 14.86
CA GLN A 355 -36.54 -13.23 15.52
C GLN A 355 -37.77 -13.20 16.45
N ILE A 356 -38.34 -14.37 16.69
CA ILE A 356 -39.34 -14.57 17.74
C ILE A 356 -38.57 -14.87 19.02
N LYS A 357 -38.76 -14.04 20.05
CA LYS A 357 -38.17 -14.23 21.37
C LYS A 357 -38.86 -15.38 22.11
N THR A 358 -38.23 -15.85 23.18
CA THR A 358 -38.75 -16.94 24.02
C THR A 358 -40.10 -16.63 24.67
N ASP A 359 -40.46 -15.35 24.81
CA ASP A 359 -41.76 -14.88 25.30
C ASP A 359 -42.84 -14.76 24.20
N GLY A 360 -42.53 -15.16 22.96
CA GLY A 360 -43.43 -15.09 21.81
C GLY A 360 -43.50 -13.71 21.14
N THR A 361 -42.79 -12.71 21.66
CA THR A 361 -42.73 -11.38 21.04
C THR A 361 -41.77 -11.36 19.86
N MET A 362 -42.04 -10.51 18.87
CA MET A 362 -41.09 -10.28 17.78
C MET A 362 -40.08 -9.21 18.19
N GLY A 363 -38.80 -9.47 17.95
CA GLY A 363 -37.74 -8.49 18.14
C GLY A 363 -36.54 -8.79 17.28
N ARG A 364 -35.76 -7.75 16.94
CA ARG A 364 -34.48 -7.95 16.26
C ARG A 364 -33.44 -8.45 17.26
N ARG A 365 -32.57 -9.35 16.81
CA ARG A 365 -31.32 -9.63 17.52
C ARG A 365 -30.45 -8.38 17.53
N GLU A 366 -29.47 -8.33 18.42
CA GLU A 366 -28.47 -7.27 18.38
C GLU A 366 -27.62 -7.36 17.10
N ALA A 367 -27.48 -6.24 16.39
CA ALA A 367 -26.63 -6.15 15.21
C ALA A 367 -25.16 -6.18 15.62
N ILE A 368 -24.29 -6.67 14.73
CA ILE A 368 -22.83 -6.59 14.97
C ILE A 368 -22.39 -5.14 15.07
N PHE A 369 -22.97 -4.27 14.23
CA PHE A 369 -22.82 -2.82 14.31
C PHE A 369 -24.21 -2.18 14.39
N PRO A 370 -24.63 -1.70 15.58
CA PRO A 370 -25.94 -1.13 15.81
C PRO A 370 -26.31 0.03 14.88
N VAL A 371 -27.61 0.30 14.74
CA VAL A 371 -28.15 1.33 13.84
C VAL A 371 -27.67 2.74 14.21
N HIS A 372 -27.58 3.07 15.50
CA HIS A 372 -27.09 4.38 15.95
C HIS A 372 -25.66 4.67 15.47
N MET A 373 -24.81 3.63 15.36
CA MET A 373 -23.45 3.82 14.85
C MET A 373 -23.44 4.32 13.39
N ARG A 374 -24.43 4.02 12.57
CA ARG A 374 -24.39 4.34 11.12
C ARG A 374 -25.36 5.44 10.68
N SER A 375 -26.23 5.90 11.58
CA SER A 375 -27.23 6.91 11.25
C SER A 375 -26.56 8.26 11.07
N VAL A 376 -26.78 8.92 9.94
CA VAL A 376 -26.38 10.33 9.74
C VAL A 376 -27.40 11.32 10.34
N HIS A 377 -28.45 10.81 10.98
CA HIS A 377 -29.62 11.57 11.46
C HIS A 377 -29.70 11.66 12.99
N GLU A 378 -28.59 11.48 13.70
CA GLU A 378 -28.50 11.72 15.15
C GLU A 378 -27.67 12.97 15.45
#